data_AF-R7EX83-F1
#
_entry.id   AF-R7EX83-F1
#
_cell.length_a   1.000
_cell.length_b   1.000
_cell.length_c   1.000
_cell.angle_alpha   90.00
_cell.angle_beta   90.00
_cell.angle_gamma   90.00
#
_symmetry.space_group_name_H-M   'P 1'
#
loop_
_entity.id
_entity.type
_entity.pdbx_description
1 polymer ?
#
loop_
_entity_poly.entity_id
_entity_poly.type
_entity_poly.pdbx_seq_one_letter_code
_entity_poly.pdbx_strand_id
1 'polypeptide(L)'
;MAKKKDRTYDSLQNPFDGFDCFPKGEVENVKLMLMTMASHTGITPEEYAAFIAQGGMSAFQERRVNAYVDEYLNNSCSNPEEKALPDADQKSLRLKIQMKGVSKPPMWREIVIPADFNFFQLHLAIQAVMGLYDAHLWQFQHKAYDSGLQIGIPADDNDGFGLYEYTNDANSTPVTSYLSEKGDKLEYVYDFGDDWIFKVSVEEVMDHPVDGAHCTRWKGDLQPLEDTGGIWAYTTIRDAFADGVKLTASQKKKLAQDLGFMSFRELSERVEDADFDIEVVAAELANIPESGQM
;
A
#
# COMPACT_ATOMS: atom_id res chain seq x y z
N MET A 1 -21.83 48.48 -29.35
CA MET A 1 -21.16 47.19 -29.65
C MET A 1 -19.73 47.26 -29.12
N ALA A 2 -19.43 46.57 -28.03
CA ALA A 2 -18.06 46.36 -27.55
C ALA A 2 -17.92 44.88 -27.20
N LYS A 3 -16.93 44.22 -27.80
CA LYS A 3 -16.73 42.77 -27.80
C LYS A 3 -16.37 42.27 -26.38
N LYS A 4 -17.06 41.23 -25.90
CA LYS A 4 -16.57 40.39 -24.81
C LYS A 4 -15.28 39.71 -25.29
N LYS A 5 -14.17 39.93 -24.57
CA LYS A 5 -12.98 39.09 -24.70
C LYS A 5 -13.27 37.80 -23.93
N ASP A 6 -13.31 36.67 -24.62
CA ASP A 6 -13.09 35.36 -24.02
C ASP A 6 -11.75 35.40 -23.29
N ARG A 7 -11.77 35.20 -21.98
CA ARG A 7 -10.58 34.77 -21.24
C ARG A 7 -10.66 33.26 -21.22
N THR A 8 -9.86 32.64 -22.06
CA THR A 8 -9.58 31.21 -22.01
C THR A 8 -9.01 30.87 -20.62
N TYR A 9 -9.43 29.72 -20.08
CA TYR A 9 -9.12 29.21 -18.73
C TYR A 9 -7.65 28.76 -18.56
N ASP A 10 -6.75 29.24 -19.42
CA ASP A 10 -5.54 28.51 -19.80
C ASP A 10 -4.25 29.18 -19.31
N SER A 11 -4.33 30.00 -18.25
CA SER A 11 -3.13 30.63 -17.67
C SER A 11 -3.26 30.96 -16.18
N LEU A 12 -4.10 30.24 -15.44
CA LEU A 12 -4.01 30.31 -13.98
C LEU A 12 -2.90 29.36 -13.59
N GLN A 13 -1.73 29.93 -13.23
CA GLN A 13 -0.72 29.17 -12.49
C GLN A 13 -1.42 28.49 -11.32
N ASN A 14 -1.05 27.24 -11.05
CA ASN A 14 -1.58 26.53 -9.90
C ASN A 14 -1.32 27.40 -8.66
N PRO A 15 -2.35 27.90 -7.95
CA PRO A 15 -2.16 28.77 -6.80
C PRO A 15 -1.50 28.04 -5.61
N PHE A 16 -1.26 26.73 -5.76
CA PHE A 16 -0.59 25.86 -4.79
C PHE A 16 0.89 25.58 -5.13
N ASP A 17 1.44 26.12 -6.24
CA ASP A 17 2.87 26.06 -6.53
C ASP A 17 3.66 26.78 -5.41
N GLY A 18 4.41 26.01 -4.60
CA GLY A 18 5.26 26.52 -3.52
C GLY A 18 4.74 26.34 -2.10
N PHE A 19 3.63 25.63 -1.89
CA PHE A 19 3.21 25.17 -0.56
C PHE A 19 3.60 23.70 -0.35
N ASP A 20 4.75 23.47 0.29
CA ASP A 20 5.30 22.12 0.50
C ASP A 20 4.52 21.30 1.55
N CYS A 21 3.78 21.95 2.47
CA CYS A 21 2.96 21.28 3.48
C CYS A 21 2.02 22.23 4.26
N PHE A 22 0.86 21.73 4.71
CA PHE A 22 -0.04 22.42 5.66
C PHE A 22 -0.11 21.65 6.99
N PRO A 23 0.23 22.27 8.14
CA PRO A 23 0.15 21.60 9.43
C PRO A 23 -1.30 21.26 9.81
N LYS A 24 -1.51 20.03 10.29
CA LYS A 24 -2.81 19.57 10.82
C LYS A 24 -3.37 20.56 11.84
N GLY A 25 -4.62 20.96 11.65
CA GLY A 25 -5.49 21.34 12.76
C GLY A 25 -5.66 22.82 13.09
N GLU A 26 -5.39 23.76 12.19
CA GLU A 26 -5.87 25.14 12.38
C GLU A 26 -6.79 25.58 11.25
N VAL A 27 -8.09 25.64 11.54
CA VAL A 27 -9.15 26.22 10.69
C VAL A 27 -8.75 27.61 10.17
N GLU A 28 -7.94 28.35 10.92
CA GLU A 28 -7.41 29.66 10.54
C GLU A 28 -6.42 29.60 9.35
N ASN A 29 -5.66 28.51 9.17
CA ASN A 29 -4.75 28.37 8.02
C ASN A 29 -5.51 28.08 6.71
N VAL A 30 -6.56 27.25 6.78
CA VAL A 30 -7.48 27.00 5.66
C VAL A 30 -8.23 28.29 5.29
N LYS A 31 -8.66 29.05 6.29
CA LYS A 31 -9.32 30.34 6.10
C LYS A 31 -8.38 31.38 5.48
N LEU A 32 -7.10 31.40 5.89
CA LEU A 32 -6.07 32.25 5.30
C LEU A 32 -5.77 31.87 3.85
N MET A 33 -5.76 30.57 3.52
CA MET A 33 -5.64 30.07 2.14
C MET A 33 -6.84 30.51 1.29
N LEU A 34 -8.07 30.28 1.75
CA LEU A 34 -9.29 30.68 1.05
C LEU A 34 -9.34 32.20 0.84
N MET A 35 -8.90 33.00 1.81
CA MET A 35 -8.76 34.45 1.66
C MET A 35 -7.70 34.84 0.63
N THR A 36 -6.55 34.17 0.63
CA THR A 36 -5.47 34.41 -0.36
C THR A 36 -5.94 34.08 -1.78
N MET A 37 -6.65 32.96 -1.97
CA MET A 37 -7.24 32.58 -3.27
C MET A 37 -8.31 33.58 -3.71
N ALA A 38 -9.22 33.96 -2.81
CA ALA A 38 -10.25 34.96 -3.07
C ALA A 38 -9.61 36.28 -3.56
N SER A 39 -8.54 36.72 -2.90
CA SER A 39 -7.78 37.92 -3.29
C SER A 39 -7.17 37.82 -4.70
N HIS A 40 -6.60 36.68 -5.08
CA HIS A 40 -6.06 36.46 -6.44
C HIS A 40 -7.15 36.47 -7.51
N THR A 41 -8.39 36.11 -7.15
CA THR A 41 -9.56 36.22 -8.02
C THR A 41 -10.20 37.62 -8.03
N GLY A 42 -9.64 38.58 -7.29
CA GLY A 42 -10.10 39.96 -7.23
C GLY A 42 -11.18 40.24 -6.19
N ILE A 43 -11.46 39.30 -5.28
CA ILE A 43 -12.37 39.51 -4.15
C ILE A 43 -11.64 40.30 -3.07
N THR A 44 -12.22 41.42 -2.62
CA THR A 44 -11.57 42.26 -1.60
C THR A 44 -11.76 41.70 -0.18
N PRO A 45 -10.91 42.09 0.79
CA PRO A 45 -11.10 41.72 2.20
C PRO A 45 -12.48 42.10 2.75
N GLU A 46 -13.04 43.24 2.31
CA GLU A 46 -14.37 43.70 2.72
C GLU A 46 -15.48 42.82 2.14
N GLU A 47 -15.35 42.40 0.88
CA GLU A 47 -16.30 41.49 0.23
C GLU A 47 -16.28 40.10 0.87
N TYR A 48 -15.08 39.60 1.22
CA TYR A 48 -14.93 38.35 1.96
C TYR A 48 -15.53 38.45 3.37
N ALA A 49 -15.26 39.54 4.10
CA ALA A 49 -15.85 39.78 5.41
C ALA A 49 -17.39 39.87 5.36
N ALA A 50 -17.95 40.50 4.32
CA ALA A 50 -19.39 40.56 4.09
C ALA A 50 -19.99 39.17 3.80
N PHE A 51 -19.30 38.33 3.04
CA PHE A 51 -19.71 36.94 2.80
C PHE A 51 -19.80 36.14 4.12
N ILE A 52 -18.78 36.24 4.97
CA ILE A 52 -18.80 35.61 6.31
C ILE A 52 -19.93 36.16 7.17
N ALA A 53 -20.15 37.49 7.16
CA ALA A 53 -21.21 38.14 7.92
C ALA A 53 -22.64 37.73 7.48
N GLN A 54 -22.81 37.29 6.23
CA GLN A 54 -24.08 36.78 5.69
C GLN A 54 -24.33 35.29 6.01
N GLY A 55 -23.50 34.70 6.89
CA GLY A 55 -23.59 33.29 7.28
C GLY A 55 -22.52 32.41 6.65
N GLY A 56 -21.60 32.99 5.87
CA GLY A 56 -20.46 32.31 5.28
C GLY A 56 -20.84 31.08 4.46
N MET A 57 -20.04 30.02 4.60
CA MET A 57 -20.39 28.70 4.08
C MET A 57 -21.43 28.05 4.99
N SER A 58 -22.45 27.41 4.42
CA SER A 58 -23.38 26.61 5.23
C SER A 58 -22.62 25.48 5.94
N ALA A 59 -23.13 25.02 7.09
CA ALA A 59 -22.53 23.91 7.86
C ALA A 59 -22.38 22.59 7.06
N PHE A 60 -23.08 22.46 5.92
CA PHE A 60 -22.90 21.35 4.98
C PHE A 60 -21.70 21.58 4.05
N GLN A 61 -21.55 22.80 3.54
CA GLN A 61 -20.40 23.17 2.71
C GLN A 61 -19.11 23.22 3.52
N GLU A 62 -19.16 23.71 4.76
CA GLU A 62 -18.05 23.68 5.70
C GLU A 62 -17.61 22.24 5.99
N ARG A 63 -18.55 21.32 6.22
CA ARG A 63 -18.25 19.88 6.33
C ARG A 63 -17.61 19.29 5.09
N ARG A 64 -18.03 19.72 3.90
CA ARG A 64 -17.44 19.25 2.62
C ARG A 64 -16.04 19.81 2.39
N VAL A 65 -15.79 21.07 2.72
CA VAL A 65 -14.45 21.66 2.64
C VAL A 65 -13.54 21.02 3.67
N ASN A 66 -14.00 20.82 4.90
CA ASN A 66 -13.20 20.15 5.92
C ASN A 66 -12.89 18.70 5.54
N ALA A 67 -13.86 17.96 4.99
CA ALA A 67 -13.60 16.61 4.46
C ALA A 67 -12.56 16.64 3.32
N TYR A 68 -12.66 17.61 2.40
CA TYR A 68 -11.69 17.76 1.31
C TYR A 68 -10.29 18.16 1.82
N VAL A 69 -10.20 19.04 2.81
CA VAL A 69 -8.93 19.43 3.46
C VAL A 69 -8.33 18.25 4.22
N ASP A 70 -9.14 17.50 4.97
CA ASP A 70 -8.69 16.33 5.71
C ASP A 70 -8.20 15.22 4.76
N GLU A 71 -8.88 15.02 3.64
CA GLU A 71 -8.57 13.98 2.65
C GLU A 71 -7.37 14.35 1.75
N TYR A 72 -7.26 15.61 1.30
CA TYR A 72 -6.25 16.02 0.31
C TYR A 72 -5.07 16.81 0.88
N LEU A 73 -5.27 17.61 1.93
CA LEU A 73 -4.22 18.50 2.47
C LEU A 73 -3.58 17.97 3.76
N ASN A 74 -4.33 17.22 4.57
CA ASN A 74 -3.79 16.61 5.79
C ASN A 74 -3.13 15.24 5.55
N ASN A 75 -3.53 14.50 4.49
CA ASN A 75 -2.85 13.24 4.11
C ASN A 75 -1.53 13.47 3.36
N SER A 76 -1.36 14.59 2.67
CA SER A 76 -0.05 14.99 2.13
C SER A 76 0.92 15.47 3.21
N CYS A 77 0.44 15.64 4.45
CA CYS A 77 1.15 16.26 5.56
C CYS A 77 1.03 15.44 6.84
N SER A 78 1.49 14.19 6.79
CA SER A 78 1.85 13.46 8.01
C SER A 78 3.31 13.06 7.94
N ASN A 79 4.17 13.90 8.53
CA ASN A 79 5.41 13.41 9.11
C ASN A 79 5.31 13.59 10.64
N PRO A 80 4.50 12.77 11.34
CA PRO A 80 4.54 12.76 12.79
C PRO A 80 5.88 12.15 13.16
N GLU A 81 6.84 12.99 13.60
CA GLU A 81 8.15 12.61 14.14
C GLU A 81 8.28 11.11 14.43
N GLU A 82 8.68 10.35 13.41
CA GLU A 82 8.76 8.88 13.45
C GLU A 82 9.91 8.50 14.38
N LYS A 83 9.58 7.97 15.56
CA LYS A 83 10.58 7.31 16.38
C LYS A 83 10.72 5.88 15.89
N ALA A 84 11.39 5.71 14.76
CA ALA A 84 12.04 4.45 14.42
C ALA A 84 12.81 3.95 15.66
N LEU A 85 12.87 2.64 15.82
CA LEU A 85 13.45 2.04 17.02
C LEU A 85 14.93 2.44 17.14
N PRO A 86 15.38 3.15 18.20
CA PRO A 86 16.71 3.76 18.23
C PRO A 86 17.89 2.78 18.16
N ASP A 87 17.67 1.52 18.51
CA ASP A 87 18.63 0.41 18.49
C ASP A 87 18.22 -0.70 17.50
N ALA A 88 17.53 -0.33 16.41
CA ALA A 88 17.05 -1.25 15.38
C ALA A 88 18.16 -2.12 14.76
N ASP A 89 19.37 -1.57 14.60
CA ASP A 89 20.55 -2.27 14.08
C ASP A 89 21.04 -3.43 14.98
N GLN A 90 20.59 -3.46 16.23
CA GLN A 90 20.89 -4.52 17.20
C GLN A 90 19.72 -5.48 17.42
N LYS A 91 18.66 -5.39 16.61
CA LYS A 91 17.42 -6.14 16.80
C LYS A 91 16.92 -6.83 15.55
N SER A 92 15.92 -7.67 15.75
CA SER A 92 15.17 -8.32 14.67
C SER A 92 13.69 -8.35 14.98
N LEU A 93 12.88 -8.39 13.94
CA LEU A 93 11.43 -8.52 14.04
C LEU A 93 11.00 -9.90 13.58
N ARG A 94 10.25 -10.61 14.42
CA ARG A 94 9.49 -11.79 13.98
C ARG A 94 8.13 -11.32 13.49
N LEU A 95 7.89 -11.44 12.20
CA LEU A 95 6.67 -11.03 11.54
C LEU A 95 5.86 -12.25 11.13
N LYS A 96 4.54 -12.16 11.29
CA LYS A 96 3.58 -13.05 10.64
C LYS A 96 2.92 -12.31 9.49
N ILE A 97 3.00 -12.89 8.29
CA ILE A 97 2.37 -12.39 7.08
C ILE A 97 1.25 -13.36 6.71
N GLN A 98 0.01 -12.90 6.71
CA GLN A 98 -1.16 -13.75 6.49
C GLN A 98 -2.04 -13.18 5.38
N MET A 99 -2.37 -14.01 4.38
CA MET A 99 -3.30 -13.63 3.33
C MET A 99 -4.70 -13.43 3.91
N LYS A 100 -5.29 -12.27 3.63
CA LYS A 100 -6.65 -11.91 4.07
C LYS A 100 -7.68 -12.69 3.27
N GLY A 101 -8.85 -12.96 3.88
CA GLY A 101 -9.94 -13.70 3.23
C GLY A 101 -9.73 -15.22 3.08
N VAL A 102 -8.52 -15.73 3.35
CA VAL A 102 -8.19 -17.17 3.29
C VAL A 102 -8.05 -17.73 4.71
N SER A 103 -8.98 -18.62 5.10
CA SER A 103 -9.06 -19.09 6.51
C SER A 103 -9.13 -20.61 6.72
N LYS A 104 -9.43 -21.40 5.69
CA LYS A 104 -9.65 -22.85 5.82
C LYS A 104 -9.07 -23.65 4.64
N PRO A 105 -7.82 -24.14 4.74
CA PRO A 105 -6.80 -23.72 5.73
C PRO A 105 -6.36 -22.25 5.47
N PRO A 106 -5.85 -21.54 6.48
CA PRO A 106 -5.28 -20.21 6.27
C PRO A 106 -3.95 -20.32 5.51
N MET A 107 -3.60 -19.27 4.76
CA MET A 107 -2.30 -19.11 4.12
C MET A 107 -1.51 -18.05 4.89
N TRP A 108 -0.37 -18.44 5.46
CA TRP A 108 0.53 -17.51 6.15
C TRP A 108 1.99 -17.98 6.13
N ARG A 109 2.88 -17.03 6.35
CA ARG A 109 4.33 -17.20 6.52
C ARG A 109 4.77 -16.48 7.79
N GLU A 110 5.69 -17.05 8.54
CA GLU A 110 6.37 -16.39 9.64
C GLU A 110 7.83 -16.21 9.26
N ILE A 111 8.24 -14.94 9.23
CA ILE A 111 9.60 -14.55 8.86
C ILE A 111 10.27 -13.83 10.03
N VAL A 112 11.58 -13.86 10.05
CA VAL A 112 12.40 -12.99 10.90
C VAL A 112 13.21 -12.10 9.98
N ILE A 113 13.22 -10.80 10.25
CA ILE A 113 13.96 -9.79 9.48
C ILE A 113 14.83 -8.94 10.41
N PRO A 114 15.93 -8.35 9.91
CA PRO A 114 16.62 -7.25 10.60
C PRO A 114 15.63 -6.11 10.90
N ALA A 115 15.71 -5.51 12.09
CA ALA A 115 14.78 -4.44 12.46
C ALA A 115 15.12 -3.08 11.82
N ASP A 116 16.31 -2.95 11.23
CA ASP A 116 16.78 -1.80 10.46
C ASP A 116 16.44 -1.88 8.96
N PHE A 117 15.60 -2.83 8.55
CA PHE A 117 15.01 -2.86 7.21
C PHE A 117 14.17 -1.59 6.95
N ASN A 118 14.11 -1.18 5.69
CA ASN A 118 13.08 -0.26 5.19
C ASN A 118 11.87 -1.03 4.62
N PHE A 119 10.80 -0.31 4.27
CA PHE A 119 9.60 -0.94 3.72
C PHE A 119 9.81 -1.56 2.34
N PHE A 120 10.78 -1.10 1.55
CA PHE A 120 11.15 -1.75 0.28
C PHE A 120 11.75 -3.15 0.49
N GLN A 121 12.66 -3.30 1.45
CA GLN A 121 13.23 -4.60 1.81
C GLN A 121 12.17 -5.53 2.42
N LEU A 122 11.23 -4.99 3.20
CA LEU A 122 10.07 -5.77 3.68
C LEU A 122 9.17 -6.22 2.53
N HIS A 123 8.94 -5.37 1.52
CA HIS A 123 8.24 -5.73 0.30
C HIS A 123 8.92 -6.92 -0.40
N LEU A 124 10.24 -6.85 -0.65
CA LEU A 124 11.00 -7.96 -1.25
C LEU A 124 10.89 -9.24 -0.42
N ALA A 125 10.94 -9.14 0.91
CA ALA A 125 10.76 -10.29 1.80
C ALA A 125 9.37 -10.91 1.67
N ILE A 126 8.31 -10.10 1.53
CA ILE A 126 6.95 -10.58 1.28
C ILE A 126 6.86 -11.24 -0.09
N GLN A 127 7.42 -10.64 -1.15
CA GLN A 127 7.45 -11.20 -2.50
C GLN A 127 8.05 -12.62 -2.49
N ALA A 128 9.24 -12.76 -1.89
CA ALA A 128 9.95 -14.03 -1.79
C ALA A 128 9.12 -15.12 -1.08
N VAL A 129 8.57 -14.84 0.10
CA VAL A 129 7.84 -15.87 0.87
C VAL A 129 6.45 -16.19 0.31
N MET A 130 5.88 -15.28 -0.48
CA MET A 130 4.59 -15.45 -1.14
C MET A 130 4.70 -15.94 -2.59
N GLY A 131 5.90 -16.03 -3.17
CA GLY A 131 6.10 -16.53 -4.54
C GLY A 131 5.59 -15.55 -5.61
N LEU A 132 5.65 -14.25 -5.32
CA LEU A 132 5.26 -13.17 -6.22
C LEU A 132 6.49 -12.61 -6.96
N TYR A 133 6.30 -11.92 -8.09
CA TYR A 133 7.40 -11.57 -9.00
C TYR A 133 7.73 -10.07 -9.08
N ASP A 134 7.21 -9.25 -8.16
CA ASP A 134 7.39 -7.80 -8.13
C ASP A 134 7.03 -7.11 -9.46
N ALA A 135 5.99 -7.63 -10.13
CA ALA A 135 5.53 -7.16 -11.44
C ALA A 135 4.49 -6.04 -11.36
N HIS A 136 3.94 -5.78 -10.17
CA HIS A 136 2.81 -4.86 -9.98
C HIS A 136 3.04 -3.83 -8.86
N LEU A 137 2.22 -2.78 -8.87
CA LEU A 137 2.19 -1.79 -7.81
C LEU A 137 1.78 -2.39 -6.46
N TRP A 138 2.27 -1.78 -5.40
CA TRP A 138 2.01 -2.20 -4.04
C TRP A 138 2.10 -1.05 -3.05
N GLN A 139 1.52 -1.26 -1.86
CA GLN A 139 1.60 -0.30 -0.76
C GLN A 139 1.33 -0.96 0.60
N PHE A 140 1.84 -0.36 1.67
CA PHE A 140 1.45 -0.66 3.05
C PHE A 140 0.51 0.42 3.59
N GLN A 141 -0.50 -0.02 4.35
CA GLN A 141 -1.52 0.84 4.94
C GLN A 141 -1.91 0.32 6.34
N HIS A 142 -2.54 1.14 7.18
CA HIS A 142 -3.13 0.65 8.44
C HIS A 142 -4.19 -0.43 8.20
N LYS A 143 -4.94 -0.26 7.10
CA LYS A 143 -5.91 -1.18 6.56
C LYS A 143 -5.96 -0.94 5.06
N ALA A 144 -6.18 -1.98 4.26
CA ALA A 144 -6.35 -1.85 2.83
C ALA A 144 -7.39 -0.77 2.50
N TYR A 145 -7.02 0.09 1.55
CA TYR A 145 -7.74 1.26 1.06
C TYR A 145 -7.93 2.40 2.08
N ASP A 146 -7.14 2.41 3.15
CA ASP A 146 -7.04 3.55 4.06
C ASP A 146 -6.03 4.58 3.52
N SER A 147 -6.51 5.76 3.11
CA SER A 147 -5.64 6.83 2.61
C SER A 147 -4.81 7.50 3.71
N GLY A 148 -5.09 7.24 5.00
CA GLY A 148 -4.35 7.84 6.12
C GLY A 148 -2.90 7.37 6.28
N LEU A 149 -2.51 6.29 5.61
CA LEU A 149 -1.13 5.82 5.52
C LEU A 149 -0.94 5.09 4.18
N GLN A 150 0.02 5.53 3.39
CA GLN A 150 0.38 4.95 2.10
C GLN A 150 1.90 4.91 1.97
N ILE A 151 2.49 3.76 2.29
CA ILE A 151 3.93 3.53 2.16
C ILE A 151 4.17 2.69 0.91
N GLY A 152 4.90 3.21 -0.07
CA GLY A 152 5.24 2.50 -1.30
C GLY A 152 6.32 3.25 -2.08
N ILE A 153 6.52 2.88 -3.35
CA ILE A 153 7.44 3.61 -4.23
C ILE A 153 6.73 4.83 -4.81
N PRO A 154 7.20 6.07 -4.57
CA PRO A 154 6.66 7.26 -5.22
C PRO A 154 6.77 7.15 -6.74
N ALA A 155 5.78 7.67 -7.48
CA ALA A 155 5.88 7.75 -8.92
C ALA A 155 7.04 8.67 -9.35
N ASP A 156 7.91 8.21 -10.26
CA ASP A 156 8.84 9.10 -10.95
C ASP A 156 8.09 9.88 -12.05
N ASP A 157 8.47 11.15 -12.21
CA ASP A 157 7.94 12.05 -13.22
C ASP A 157 8.21 11.55 -14.66
N ASN A 158 9.21 10.67 -14.85
CA ASN A 158 9.66 10.24 -16.18
C ASN A 158 8.89 9.05 -16.76
N ASP A 159 8.54 8.06 -15.94
CA ASP A 159 7.91 6.81 -16.38
C ASP A 159 6.48 6.63 -15.84
N GLY A 160 6.09 7.40 -14.83
CA GLY A 160 4.78 7.37 -14.20
C GLY A 160 4.49 6.08 -13.43
N PHE A 161 5.52 5.28 -13.14
CA PHE A 161 5.37 4.05 -12.37
C PHE A 161 5.60 4.32 -10.88
N GLY A 162 4.58 4.07 -10.07
CA GLY A 162 4.61 4.24 -8.62
C GLY A 162 3.32 4.83 -8.07
N LEU A 163 3.36 5.27 -6.82
CA LEU A 163 2.25 5.92 -6.14
C LEU A 163 2.30 7.43 -6.40
N TYR A 164 1.26 7.96 -7.05
CA TYR A 164 1.07 9.42 -7.17
C TYR A 164 0.67 10.06 -5.84
N GLU A 165 -0.10 9.32 -5.02
CA GLU A 165 -0.49 9.70 -3.67
C GLU A 165 0.20 8.75 -2.70
N TYR A 166 1.11 9.28 -1.88
CA TYR A 166 1.85 8.53 -0.87
C TYR A 166 2.08 9.41 0.36
N THR A 167 2.18 8.78 1.53
CA THR A 167 2.56 9.46 2.78
C THR A 167 4.05 9.28 3.06
N ASN A 168 4.62 8.16 2.62
CA ASN A 168 5.98 7.73 2.94
C ASN A 168 6.61 6.99 1.76
N ASP A 169 7.87 7.31 1.45
CA ASP A 169 8.67 6.56 0.48
C ASP A 169 9.24 5.29 1.14
N ALA A 170 8.94 4.12 0.56
CA ALA A 170 9.35 2.84 1.11
C ALA A 170 10.86 2.61 1.11
N ASN A 171 11.63 3.29 0.25
CA ASN A 171 13.09 3.18 0.24
C ASN A 171 13.76 3.90 1.42
N SER A 172 13.11 4.94 1.94
CA SER A 172 13.65 5.78 3.00
C SER A 172 12.98 5.57 4.36
N THR A 173 11.82 4.92 4.40
CA THR A 173 11.05 4.71 5.63
C THR A 173 11.44 3.39 6.31
N PRO A 174 11.99 3.43 7.55
CA PRO A 174 12.28 2.23 8.32
C PRO A 174 11.02 1.44 8.68
N VAL A 175 11.07 0.10 8.68
CA VAL A 175 9.93 -0.75 9.07
C VAL A 175 9.49 -0.46 10.51
N THR A 176 10.44 -0.15 11.39
CA THR A 176 10.20 0.13 12.80
C THR A 176 9.50 1.47 13.04
N SER A 177 9.33 2.34 12.03
CA SER A 177 8.48 3.51 12.15
C SER A 177 7.00 3.14 12.43
N TYR A 178 6.56 1.95 11.99
CA TYR A 178 5.18 1.48 12.16
C TYR A 178 5.04 0.05 12.70
N LEU A 179 6.13 -0.72 12.71
CA LEU A 179 6.18 -2.12 13.17
C LEU A 179 7.31 -2.27 14.21
N SER A 180 7.25 -1.53 15.32
CA SER A 180 8.30 -1.50 16.35
C SER A 180 7.97 -2.29 17.62
N GLU A 181 6.71 -2.62 17.84
CA GLU A 181 6.26 -3.30 19.05
C GLU A 181 5.41 -4.53 18.73
N LYS A 182 5.42 -5.49 19.66
CA LYS A 182 4.57 -6.68 19.57
C LYS A 182 3.09 -6.28 19.48
N GLY A 183 2.42 -6.77 18.44
CA GLY A 183 1.00 -6.50 18.18
C GLY A 183 0.78 -5.41 17.13
N ASP A 184 1.81 -4.67 16.74
CA ASP A 184 1.77 -3.77 15.60
C ASP A 184 1.44 -4.54 14.33
N LYS A 185 0.72 -3.87 13.44
CA LYS A 185 0.21 -4.48 12.22
C LYS A 185 -0.04 -3.44 11.14
N LEU A 186 0.18 -3.88 9.90
CA LEU A 186 -0.20 -3.18 8.69
C LEU A 186 -0.85 -4.17 7.72
N GLU A 187 -1.55 -3.66 6.73
CA GLU A 187 -1.98 -4.43 5.56
C GLU A 187 -1.10 -4.02 4.37
N TYR A 188 -0.51 -5.01 3.73
CA TYR A 188 0.24 -4.91 2.49
C TYR A 188 -0.68 -5.30 1.34
N VAL A 189 -0.87 -4.40 0.39
CA VAL A 189 -1.68 -4.59 -0.81
C VAL A 189 -0.73 -4.70 -1.99
N TYR A 190 -0.81 -5.80 -2.73
CA TYR A 190 -0.01 -6.07 -3.93
C TYR A 190 -0.93 -6.36 -5.11
N ASP A 191 -0.54 -5.83 -6.26
CA ASP A 191 -1.30 -5.85 -7.50
C ASP A 191 -2.66 -5.17 -7.34
N PHE A 192 -2.77 -3.92 -7.80
CA PHE A 192 -4.02 -3.17 -7.71
C PHE A 192 -5.12 -3.68 -8.65
N GLY A 193 -4.81 -4.65 -9.51
CA GLY A 193 -5.78 -5.43 -10.29
C GLY A 193 -6.32 -6.63 -9.50
N ASP A 194 -5.43 -7.58 -9.15
CA ASP A 194 -5.81 -8.83 -8.47
C ASP A 194 -6.06 -8.67 -6.96
N ASP A 195 -5.57 -7.59 -6.35
CA ASP A 195 -5.89 -7.14 -5.00
C ASP A 195 -5.48 -8.16 -3.93
N TRP A 196 -4.22 -8.58 -3.96
CA TRP A 196 -3.65 -9.45 -2.95
C TRP A 196 -3.39 -8.68 -1.66
N ILE A 197 -4.16 -8.97 -0.62
CA ILE A 197 -4.03 -8.30 0.68
C ILE A 197 -3.43 -9.25 1.71
N PHE A 198 -2.31 -8.83 2.28
CA PHE A 198 -1.63 -9.54 3.35
C PHE A 198 -1.62 -8.71 4.62
N LYS A 199 -2.04 -9.30 5.73
CA LYS A 199 -1.85 -8.71 7.04
C LYS A 199 -0.44 -9.05 7.52
N VAL A 200 0.37 -8.03 7.78
CA VAL A 200 1.69 -8.13 8.40
C VAL A 200 1.54 -7.80 9.89
N SER A 201 2.07 -8.62 10.79
CA SER A 201 1.94 -8.41 12.24
C SER A 201 3.23 -8.75 12.97
N VAL A 202 3.64 -7.89 13.90
CA VAL A 202 4.80 -8.14 14.77
C VAL A 202 4.39 -9.10 15.87
N GLU A 203 4.97 -10.31 15.86
CA GLU A 203 4.74 -11.32 16.89
C GLU A 203 5.76 -11.19 18.04
N GLU A 204 6.97 -10.73 17.73
CA GLU A 204 8.08 -10.54 18.68
C GLU A 204 9.11 -9.54 18.15
N VAL A 205 9.69 -8.75 19.05
CA VAL A 205 10.90 -7.94 18.83
C VAL A 205 12.03 -8.63 19.58
N MET A 206 13.11 -8.95 18.87
CA MET A 206 14.21 -9.79 19.36
C MET A 206 15.45 -8.92 19.62
N ASP A 207 16.07 -9.07 20.79
CA ASP A 207 17.25 -8.29 21.22
C ASP A 207 18.58 -8.80 20.64
N HIS A 208 18.55 -9.36 19.44
CA HIS A 208 19.73 -9.72 18.67
C HIS A 208 19.43 -9.53 17.18
N PRO A 209 20.40 -9.04 16.40
CA PRO A 209 20.23 -8.90 14.96
C PRO A 209 20.39 -10.25 14.26
N VAL A 210 19.79 -10.34 13.08
CA VAL A 210 20.01 -11.41 12.10
C VAL A 210 20.65 -10.76 10.88
N ASP A 211 21.46 -11.51 10.14
CA ASP A 211 22.18 -10.95 8.98
C ASP A 211 21.25 -10.71 7.78
N GLY A 212 20.08 -11.35 7.77
CA GLY A 212 19.11 -11.23 6.68
C GLY A 212 17.78 -11.89 7.00
N ALA A 213 16.83 -11.72 6.09
CA ALA A 213 15.49 -12.26 6.23
C ALA A 213 15.49 -13.80 6.11
N HIS A 214 14.69 -14.48 6.92
CA HIS A 214 14.49 -15.93 6.79
C HIS A 214 13.08 -16.36 7.20
N CYS A 215 12.54 -17.34 6.49
CA CYS A 215 11.24 -17.94 6.80
C CYS A 215 11.42 -19.08 7.82
N THR A 216 10.64 -19.05 8.90
CA THR A 216 10.78 -19.99 10.03
C THR A 216 9.63 -20.98 10.14
N ARG A 217 8.40 -20.55 9.79
CA ARG A 217 7.19 -21.37 9.84
C ARG A 217 6.21 -20.93 8.76
N TRP A 218 5.35 -21.83 8.31
CA TRP A 218 4.32 -21.52 7.31
C TRP A 218 3.09 -22.40 7.46
N LYS A 219 2.02 -21.99 6.77
CA LYS A 219 0.86 -22.83 6.47
C LYS A 219 0.25 -22.45 5.13
N GLY A 220 -0.25 -23.45 4.42
CA GLY A 220 -0.80 -23.28 3.08
C GLY A 220 0.32 -23.37 2.06
N ASP A 221 0.41 -24.53 1.40
CA ASP A 221 1.51 -24.85 0.51
C ASP A 221 1.33 -24.17 -0.85
N LEU A 222 0.09 -24.05 -1.35
CA LEU A 222 -0.19 -23.25 -2.54
C LEU A 222 0.06 -21.75 -2.28
N GLN A 223 0.99 -21.16 -3.03
CA GLN A 223 1.25 -19.72 -3.08
C GLN A 223 0.24 -19.00 -4.00
N PRO A 224 0.04 -17.68 -3.87
CA PRO A 224 -0.71 -16.92 -4.86
C PRO A 224 -0.15 -17.13 -6.26
N LEU A 225 -1.04 -17.32 -7.24
CA LEU A 225 -0.67 -17.37 -8.64
C LEU A 225 -0.89 -15.97 -9.20
N GLU A 226 0.20 -15.30 -9.56
CA GLU A 226 0.14 -13.96 -10.17
C GLU A 226 -0.67 -13.96 -11.47
N ASP A 227 -1.33 -12.85 -11.78
CA ASP A 227 -2.17 -12.65 -12.97
C ASP A 227 -3.30 -13.68 -13.14
N THR A 228 -3.86 -14.22 -12.05
CA THR A 228 -4.94 -15.22 -12.12
C THR A 228 -6.32 -14.72 -11.71
N GLY A 229 -6.45 -13.49 -11.24
CA GLY A 229 -7.73 -12.92 -10.78
C GLY A 229 -7.88 -12.99 -9.26
N GLY A 230 -6.77 -12.86 -8.53
CA GLY A 230 -6.76 -12.59 -7.10
C GLY A 230 -7.29 -13.72 -6.22
N ILE A 231 -7.81 -13.33 -5.06
CA ILE A 231 -8.26 -14.25 -4.02
C ILE A 231 -9.35 -15.23 -4.49
N TRP A 232 -10.22 -14.79 -5.41
CA TRP A 232 -11.30 -15.64 -5.92
C TRP A 232 -10.75 -16.81 -6.74
N ALA A 233 -9.80 -16.51 -7.63
CA ALA A 233 -9.13 -17.53 -8.43
C ALA A 233 -8.30 -18.45 -7.53
N TYR A 234 -7.50 -17.89 -6.62
CA TYR A 234 -6.70 -18.67 -5.67
C TYR A 234 -7.54 -19.66 -4.86
N THR A 235 -8.65 -19.22 -4.27
CA THR A 235 -9.51 -20.11 -3.48
C THR A 235 -10.18 -21.18 -4.34
N THR A 236 -10.60 -20.83 -5.55
CA THR A 236 -11.18 -21.78 -6.52
C THR A 236 -10.16 -22.86 -6.91
N ILE A 237 -8.92 -22.47 -7.21
CA ILE A 237 -7.82 -23.38 -7.55
C ILE A 237 -7.49 -24.27 -6.37
N ARG A 238 -7.25 -23.68 -5.19
CA ARG A 238 -6.93 -24.44 -3.98
C ARG A 238 -7.99 -25.49 -3.67
N ASP A 239 -9.27 -25.14 -3.77
CA ASP A 239 -10.36 -26.07 -3.48
C ASP A 239 -10.49 -27.16 -4.56
N ALA A 240 -10.14 -26.85 -5.81
CA ALA A 240 -10.14 -27.81 -6.92
C ALA A 240 -8.98 -28.82 -6.87
N PHE A 241 -7.84 -28.41 -6.31
CA PHE A 241 -6.63 -29.22 -6.17
C PHE A 241 -6.46 -29.84 -4.76
N ALA A 242 -7.39 -29.58 -3.84
CA ALA A 242 -7.35 -30.12 -2.49
C ALA A 242 -7.37 -31.67 -2.48
N ASP A 243 -6.69 -32.25 -1.50
CA ASP A 243 -6.60 -33.69 -1.32
C ASP A 243 -7.96 -34.39 -1.34
N GLY A 244 -8.06 -35.42 -2.18
CA GLY A 244 -9.28 -36.23 -2.32
C GLY A 244 -10.32 -35.66 -3.27
N VAL A 245 -10.13 -34.45 -3.81
CA VAL A 245 -11.01 -33.90 -4.84
C VAL A 245 -10.76 -34.60 -6.17
N LYS A 246 -11.84 -35.09 -6.80
CA LYS A 246 -11.79 -35.74 -8.13
C LYS A 246 -12.72 -35.03 -9.10
N LEU A 247 -12.13 -34.24 -9.99
CA LEU A 247 -12.87 -33.52 -11.03
C LEU A 247 -13.11 -34.42 -12.25
N THR A 248 -14.32 -34.36 -12.81
CA THR A 248 -14.65 -34.93 -14.11
C THR A 248 -13.96 -34.16 -15.25
N ALA A 249 -13.84 -34.76 -16.43
CA ALA A 249 -13.24 -34.10 -17.60
C ALA A 249 -13.96 -32.78 -17.97
N SER A 250 -15.29 -32.73 -17.83
CA SER A 250 -16.08 -31.51 -18.07
C SER A 250 -15.76 -30.41 -17.05
N GLN A 251 -15.68 -30.77 -15.76
CA GLN A 251 -15.31 -29.82 -14.70
C GLN A 251 -13.88 -29.29 -14.88
N LYS A 252 -12.92 -30.16 -15.22
CA LYS A 252 -11.54 -29.76 -15.53
C LYS A 252 -11.46 -28.76 -16.67
N LYS A 253 -12.18 -29.04 -17.77
CA LYS A 253 -12.24 -28.14 -18.93
C LYS A 253 -12.87 -26.80 -18.55
N LYS A 254 -14.00 -26.81 -17.83
CA LYS A 254 -14.68 -25.59 -17.41
C LYS A 254 -13.81 -24.75 -16.48
N LEU A 255 -13.18 -25.38 -15.47
CA LEU A 255 -12.30 -24.70 -14.52
C LEU A 255 -11.15 -23.98 -15.22
N ALA A 256 -10.44 -24.66 -16.13
CA ALA A 256 -9.36 -24.03 -16.89
C ALA A 256 -9.86 -22.84 -17.72
N GLN A 257 -11.00 -23.00 -18.41
CA GLN A 257 -11.59 -21.93 -19.22
C GLN A 257 -12.05 -20.72 -18.38
N ASP A 258 -12.68 -20.96 -17.23
CA ASP A 258 -13.14 -19.89 -16.35
C ASP A 258 -11.96 -19.08 -15.78
N LEU A 259 -10.82 -19.74 -15.56
CA LEU A 259 -9.57 -19.14 -15.06
C LEU A 259 -8.64 -18.65 -16.18
N GLY A 260 -9.08 -18.67 -17.44
CA GLY A 260 -8.30 -18.15 -18.58
C GLY A 260 -7.19 -19.07 -19.13
N PHE A 261 -7.06 -20.30 -18.64
CA PHE A 261 -6.08 -21.27 -19.12
C PHE A 261 -6.57 -22.02 -20.37
N MET A 262 -5.65 -22.35 -21.29
CA MET A 262 -5.99 -23.10 -22.52
C MET A 262 -6.38 -24.55 -22.21
N SER A 263 -5.83 -25.11 -21.13
CA SER A 263 -6.15 -26.47 -20.70
C SER A 263 -6.01 -26.69 -19.20
N PHE A 264 -6.66 -27.73 -18.68
CA PHE A 264 -6.46 -28.14 -17.29
C PHE A 264 -5.01 -28.60 -17.02
N ARG A 265 -4.31 -29.08 -18.05
CA ARG A 265 -2.91 -29.46 -17.93
C ARG A 265 -2.04 -28.24 -17.64
N GLU A 266 -2.20 -27.18 -18.42
CA GLU A 266 -1.49 -25.90 -18.22
C GLU A 266 -1.79 -25.30 -16.84
N LEU A 267 -3.07 -25.31 -16.43
CA LEU A 267 -3.44 -24.92 -15.06
C LEU A 267 -2.73 -25.79 -14.00
N SER A 268 -2.63 -27.10 -14.22
CA SER A 268 -1.97 -28.00 -13.27
C SER A 268 -0.47 -27.73 -13.18
N GLU A 269 0.19 -27.49 -14.32
CA GLU A 269 1.60 -27.10 -14.38
C GLU A 269 1.80 -25.78 -13.60
N ARG A 270 0.89 -24.80 -13.73
CA ARG A 270 0.98 -23.57 -12.95
C ARG A 270 0.74 -23.71 -11.46
N VAL A 271 -0.08 -24.67 -11.06
CA VAL A 271 -0.29 -24.99 -9.64
C VAL A 271 0.95 -25.64 -9.06
N GLU A 272 1.57 -26.57 -9.79
CA GLU A 272 2.82 -27.21 -9.37
C GLU A 272 3.96 -26.19 -9.23
N ASP A 273 4.07 -25.23 -10.15
CA ASP A 273 5.06 -24.14 -10.06
C ASP A 273 4.85 -23.21 -8.86
N ALA A 274 3.62 -23.16 -8.31
CA ALA A 274 3.23 -22.31 -7.19
C ALA A 274 3.23 -23.05 -5.84
N ASP A 275 3.70 -24.30 -5.79
CA ASP A 275 3.87 -25.01 -4.53
C ASP A 275 5.04 -24.42 -3.74
N PHE A 276 4.80 -24.16 -2.46
CA PHE A 276 5.78 -23.57 -1.57
C PHE A 276 6.98 -24.49 -1.36
N ASP A 277 8.16 -23.99 -1.73
CA ASP A 277 9.45 -24.62 -1.46
C ASP A 277 10.30 -23.70 -0.56
N ILE A 278 10.65 -24.20 0.63
CA ILE A 278 11.45 -23.44 1.60
C ILE A 278 12.88 -23.17 1.11
N GLU A 279 13.45 -24.05 0.27
CA GLU A 279 14.80 -23.86 -0.27
C GLU A 279 14.83 -22.73 -1.31
N VAL A 280 13.83 -22.68 -2.18
CA VAL A 280 13.64 -21.58 -3.14
C VAL A 280 13.43 -20.27 -2.39
N VAL A 281 12.54 -20.27 -1.39
CA VAL A 281 12.27 -19.07 -0.58
C VAL A 281 13.52 -18.60 0.16
N ALA A 282 14.32 -19.51 0.71
CA ALA A 282 15.56 -19.14 1.38
C ALA A 282 16.57 -18.52 0.39
N ALA A 283 16.64 -19.02 -0.84
CA ALA A 283 17.50 -18.45 -1.89
C ALA A 283 17.05 -17.02 -2.28
N GLU A 284 15.74 -16.80 -2.44
CA GLU A 284 15.20 -15.48 -2.77
C GLU A 284 15.41 -14.46 -1.62
N LEU A 285 15.18 -14.88 -0.37
CA LEU A 285 15.43 -14.01 0.78
C LEU A 285 16.90 -13.62 0.93
N ALA A 286 17.83 -14.48 0.51
CA ALA A 286 19.26 -14.20 0.52
C ALA A 286 19.70 -13.16 -0.54
N ASN A 287 18.85 -12.87 -1.54
CA ASN A 287 19.11 -11.86 -2.57
C ASN A 287 18.70 -10.45 -2.14
N ILE A 288 18.01 -10.30 -1.00
CA ILE A 288 17.58 -8.99 -0.50
C ILE A 288 18.82 -8.19 -0.08
N PRO A 289 18.99 -6.94 -0.56
CA PRO A 289 20.12 -6.10 -0.17
C PRO A 289 20.21 -5.91 1.34
N GLU A 290 21.45 -5.83 1.87
CA GLU A 290 21.69 -5.50 3.27
C GLU A 290 21.15 -4.09 3.62
N SER A 291 20.86 -3.84 4.89
CA SER A 291 20.43 -2.51 5.34
C SER A 291 21.44 -1.43 4.94
N GLY A 292 20.94 -0.33 4.38
CA GLY A 292 21.74 0.80 3.92
C GLY A 292 22.45 0.64 2.58
N GLN A 293 22.22 -0.46 1.85
CA GLN A 293 22.71 -0.64 0.47
C GLN A 293 21.51 -0.66 -0.50
N MET A 294 21.42 0.40 -1.32
CA MET A 294 20.63 0.42 -2.56
C MET A 294 21.57 0.33 -3.75
#